data_AF-A0A2S9YJH4-F1
#
_entry.id   AF-A0A2S9YJH4-F1
#
_cell.length_a   1.000
_cell.length_b   1.000
_cell.length_c   1.000
_cell.angle_alpha   90.00
_cell.angle_beta   90.00
_cell.angle_gamma   90.00
#
_symmetry.space_group_name_H-M   'P 1'
#
loop_
_entity.id
_entity.type
_entity.pdbx_description
1 polymer ?
#
loop_
_entity_poly.entity_id
_entity_poly.type
_entity_poly.pdbx_seq_one_letter_code
_entity_poly.pdbx_strand_id
1 'polypeptide(L)'
;MSSPLRLHSRLATTSLLALLLVLAPPVGHAQAGDDQIELLERLIKSTDRSDPDYPDFLFRLADEYLARKHDLEARALVLYDKIDAAKASGKQDLARALEKQQARTIADARVASETAVQMFHALVNDPTFASYGRMDEALFHYATELGQLGDSQGMQAAYLRLIKDYPSGTFIPHAYLSFAEHYFNEGDLAQAIKLYEKVTAFKSSSVTAYAHYKLGWCHLNPIGSAGPDYAQSLQAFVASIEATQTGGAGADAAGKQLRREARRDLVRAYVHAGKPDKAWALFQRVGNGPGKDEQHAREMMQWLADEYASQGMSAEAALITAELAAL
;
A
#
# COMPACT_ATOMS: atom_id res chain seq x y z
N MET A 1 0.37 35.69 6.53
CA MET A 1 0.66 35.03 5.24
C MET A 1 1.07 33.61 5.55
N SER A 2 0.10 32.69 5.55
CA SER A 2 0.31 31.28 5.89
C SER A 2 0.99 30.61 4.70
N SER A 3 2.19 30.09 4.92
CA SER A 3 2.92 29.34 3.89
C SER A 3 2.09 28.13 3.46
N PRO A 4 1.96 27.84 2.14
CA PRO A 4 1.37 26.59 1.71
C PRO A 4 2.21 25.46 2.26
N LEU A 5 1.56 24.50 2.93
CA LEU A 5 2.14 23.22 3.35
C LEU A 5 2.78 22.57 2.12
N ARG A 6 4.08 22.79 1.93
CA ARG A 6 4.85 22.06 0.93
C ARG A 6 4.75 20.59 1.30
N LEU A 7 4.38 19.74 0.34
CA LEU A 7 4.56 18.29 0.40
C LEU A 7 6.04 17.97 0.68
N HIS A 8 6.43 18.03 1.93
CA HIS A 8 7.69 17.51 2.45
C HIS A 8 7.37 16.49 3.54
N SER A 9 6.47 15.57 3.21
CA SER A 9 6.41 14.28 3.88
C SER A 9 7.57 13.41 3.38
N ARG A 10 8.80 13.72 3.80
CA ARG A 10 9.92 12.76 3.73
C ARG A 10 9.63 11.47 4.50
N LEU A 11 8.54 11.42 5.27
CA LEU A 11 8.00 10.25 5.97
C LEU A 11 6.94 9.46 5.15
N ALA A 12 6.39 10.03 4.07
CA ALA A 12 5.38 9.33 3.25
C ALA A 12 5.98 8.50 2.11
N THR A 13 7.15 8.87 1.59
CA THR A 13 7.81 8.12 0.51
C THR A 13 8.35 6.77 0.97
N THR A 14 8.76 6.64 2.23
CA THR A 14 9.23 5.36 2.80
C THR A 14 8.07 4.44 3.21
N SER A 15 6.88 5.00 3.46
CA SER A 15 5.71 4.23 3.93
C SER A 15 4.91 3.60 2.78
N LEU A 16 4.90 4.20 1.59
CA LEU A 16 4.11 3.70 0.46
C LEU A 16 4.63 2.39 -0.13
N LEU A 17 5.95 2.26 -0.27
CA LEU A 17 6.57 1.04 -0.81
C LEU A 17 6.35 -0.15 0.14
N ALA A 18 6.46 0.10 1.45
CA ALA A 18 6.17 -0.88 2.48
C ALA A 18 4.68 -1.25 2.53
N LEU A 19 3.76 -0.30 2.30
CA LEU A 19 2.33 -0.59 2.29
C LEU A 19 1.87 -1.29 1.01
N LEU A 20 2.46 -0.98 -0.16
CA LEU A 20 2.24 -1.71 -1.42
C LEU A 20 2.74 -3.15 -1.34
N LEU A 21 3.86 -3.40 -0.66
CA LEU A 21 4.34 -4.76 -0.34
C LEU A 21 3.36 -5.54 0.57
N VAL A 22 2.56 -4.86 1.40
CA VAL A 22 1.56 -5.51 2.28
C VAL A 22 0.18 -5.65 1.63
N LEU A 23 -0.13 -4.87 0.59
CA LEU A 23 -1.36 -5.00 -0.19
C LEU A 23 -1.27 -6.05 -1.30
N ALA A 24 -0.07 -6.54 -1.61
CA ALA A 24 0.09 -7.75 -2.41
C ALA A 24 -0.48 -8.94 -1.61
N PRO A 25 -1.35 -9.78 -2.19
CA PRO A 25 -1.84 -10.96 -1.50
C PRO A 25 -0.63 -11.81 -1.06
N PRO A 26 -0.69 -12.46 0.11
CA PRO A 26 0.39 -13.34 0.54
C PRO A 26 0.58 -14.41 -0.54
N VAL A 27 1.74 -14.42 -1.18
CA VAL A 27 2.20 -15.57 -1.95
C VAL A 27 2.38 -16.67 -0.91
N GLY A 28 1.33 -17.47 -0.72
CA GLY A 28 1.47 -18.70 0.04
C GLY A 28 2.44 -19.56 -0.76
N HIS A 29 3.60 -19.90 -0.21
CA HIS A 29 4.09 -21.26 -0.07
C HIS A 29 5.47 -21.30 0.59
N ALA A 30 5.68 -22.43 1.28
CA ALA A 30 6.83 -22.75 2.10
C ALA A 30 8.11 -22.95 1.28
N GLN A 31 9.26 -22.52 1.83
CA GLN A 31 10.64 -23.00 1.62
C GLN A 31 10.94 -24.03 0.49
N ALA A 32 10.51 -23.79 -0.75
CA ALA A 32 10.69 -24.73 -1.88
C ALA A 32 11.41 -24.11 -3.08
N GLY A 33 12.12 -22.99 -2.92
CA GLY A 33 12.55 -22.16 -4.05
C GLY A 33 13.51 -22.84 -5.03
N ASP A 34 14.62 -23.44 -4.58
CA ASP A 34 15.70 -23.81 -5.52
C ASP A 34 15.38 -25.10 -6.32
N ASP A 35 14.86 -26.16 -5.67
CA ASP A 35 14.51 -27.42 -6.36
C ASP A 35 13.33 -27.24 -7.34
N GLN A 36 12.35 -26.42 -6.96
CA GLN A 36 11.17 -26.15 -7.79
C GLN A 36 11.52 -25.25 -8.98
N ILE A 37 12.38 -24.24 -8.78
CA ILE A 37 12.94 -23.43 -9.87
C ILE A 37 13.70 -24.33 -10.86
N GLU A 38 14.61 -25.19 -10.40
CA GLU A 38 15.37 -26.08 -11.29
C GLU A 38 14.47 -27.06 -12.05
N LEU A 39 13.41 -27.57 -11.41
CA LEU A 39 12.41 -28.40 -12.08
C LEU A 39 11.68 -27.62 -13.18
N LEU A 40 11.18 -26.42 -12.90
CA LEU A 40 10.44 -25.60 -13.86
C LEU A 40 11.33 -25.14 -15.02
N GLU A 41 12.58 -24.77 -14.76
CA GLU A 41 13.56 -24.44 -15.80
C GLU A 41 13.79 -25.62 -16.75
N ARG A 42 13.90 -26.85 -16.21
CA ARG A 42 14.03 -28.06 -17.03
C ARG A 42 12.77 -28.35 -17.83
N LEU A 43 11.59 -28.17 -17.26
CA LEU A 43 10.31 -28.35 -17.96
C LEU A 43 10.18 -27.36 -19.13
N ILE A 44 10.45 -26.06 -18.89
CA ILE A 44 10.41 -25.03 -19.95
C ILE A 44 11.42 -25.33 -21.07
N LYS A 45 12.60 -25.85 -20.73
CA LYS A 45 13.62 -26.21 -21.72
C LYS A 45 13.26 -27.44 -22.57
N SER A 46 12.50 -28.38 -22.00
CA SER A 46 12.20 -29.68 -22.64
C SER A 46 10.80 -29.76 -23.25
N THR A 47 9.93 -28.81 -22.94
CA THR A 47 8.54 -28.77 -23.43
C THR A 47 8.43 -27.87 -24.65
N ASP A 48 7.69 -28.33 -25.66
CA ASP A 48 7.42 -27.51 -26.85
C ASP A 48 6.51 -26.31 -26.48
N ARG A 49 6.72 -25.16 -27.12
CA ARG A 49 5.94 -23.95 -26.84
C ARG A 49 4.45 -24.09 -27.16
N SER A 50 4.09 -24.99 -28.07
CA SER A 50 2.69 -25.28 -28.42
C SER A 50 2.00 -26.21 -27.42
N ASP A 51 2.73 -26.77 -26.45
CA ASP A 51 2.16 -27.57 -25.39
C ASP A 51 1.23 -26.73 -24.50
N PRO A 52 0.02 -27.22 -24.17
CA PRO A 52 -0.93 -26.47 -23.34
C PRO A 52 -0.42 -26.13 -21.93
N ASP A 53 0.55 -26.88 -21.40
CA ASP A 53 1.11 -26.66 -20.06
C ASP A 53 2.26 -25.63 -20.06
N TYR A 54 2.85 -25.33 -21.23
CA TYR A 54 3.96 -24.38 -21.35
C TYR A 54 3.69 -23.00 -20.72
N PRO A 55 2.55 -22.32 -20.96
CA PRO A 55 2.27 -21.04 -20.31
C PRO A 55 2.14 -21.13 -18.78
N ASP A 56 1.66 -22.27 -18.24
CA ASP A 56 1.60 -22.48 -16.79
C ASP A 56 3.01 -22.65 -16.19
N PHE A 57 3.93 -23.32 -16.91
CA PHE A 57 5.33 -23.39 -16.46
C PHE A 57 6.00 -22.02 -16.40
N LEU A 58 5.77 -21.15 -17.40
CA LEU A 58 6.25 -19.76 -17.35
C LEU A 58 5.67 -19.01 -16.16
N PHE A 59 4.35 -19.10 -15.95
CA PHE A 59 3.68 -18.47 -14.83
C PHE A 59 4.29 -18.91 -13.49
N ARG A 60 4.36 -20.23 -13.28
CA ARG A 60 4.85 -20.80 -12.02
C ARG A 60 6.30 -20.48 -11.77
N LEU A 61 7.15 -20.46 -12.80
CA LEU A 61 8.53 -20.05 -12.64
C LEU A 61 8.62 -18.58 -12.22
N ALA A 62 7.81 -17.70 -12.82
CA ALA A 62 7.75 -16.30 -12.41
C ALA A 62 7.34 -16.16 -10.94
N ASP A 63 6.30 -16.90 -10.52
CA ASP A 63 5.78 -16.90 -9.15
C ASP A 63 6.83 -17.37 -8.12
N GLU A 64 7.60 -18.43 -8.44
CA GLU A 64 8.70 -18.89 -7.59
C GLU A 64 9.81 -17.84 -7.43
N TYR A 65 10.11 -17.07 -8.47
CA TYR A 65 11.04 -15.95 -8.36
C TYR A 65 10.48 -14.80 -7.52
N LEU A 66 9.17 -14.54 -7.55
CA LEU A 66 8.55 -13.57 -6.64
C LEU A 66 8.60 -14.05 -5.19
N ALA A 67 8.34 -15.33 -4.92
CA ALA A 67 8.50 -15.91 -3.60
C ALA A 67 9.96 -15.77 -3.11
N ARG A 68 10.94 -16.09 -3.96
CA ARG A 68 12.37 -15.92 -3.66
C ARG A 68 12.73 -14.47 -3.34
N LYS A 69 12.21 -13.52 -4.13
CA LYS A 69 12.40 -12.09 -3.89
C LYS A 69 11.88 -11.69 -2.51
N HIS A 70 10.64 -12.04 -2.18
CA HIS A 70 10.05 -11.70 -0.88
C HIS A 70 10.84 -12.29 0.30
N ASP A 71 11.31 -13.51 0.16
CA ASP A 71 12.19 -14.16 1.13
C ASP A 71 13.50 -13.38 1.35
N LEU A 72 14.13 -12.93 0.26
CA LEU A 72 15.36 -12.14 0.31
C LEU A 72 15.11 -10.75 0.91
N GLU A 73 14.02 -10.09 0.56
CA GLU A 73 13.61 -8.80 1.14
C GLU A 73 13.38 -8.91 2.66
N ALA A 74 12.69 -9.97 3.11
CA ALA A 74 12.49 -10.22 4.54
C ALA A 74 13.82 -10.44 5.28
N ARG A 75 14.76 -11.19 4.68
CA ARG A 75 16.11 -11.38 5.22
C ARG A 75 16.89 -10.07 5.27
N ALA A 76 16.80 -9.25 4.23
CA ALA A 76 17.42 -7.93 4.18
C ALA A 76 16.86 -6.98 5.26
N LEU A 77 15.55 -7.08 5.55
CA LEU A 77 14.90 -6.31 6.60
C LEU A 77 15.45 -6.66 7.99
N VAL A 78 15.56 -7.96 8.31
CA VAL A 78 16.13 -8.44 9.59
C VAL A 78 17.59 -8.01 9.78
N LEU A 79 18.34 -7.78 8.69
CA LEU A 79 19.71 -7.29 8.79
C LEU A 79 19.80 -5.84 9.27
N TYR A 80 18.78 -4.99 9.07
CA TYR A 80 18.79 -3.60 9.58
C TYR A 80 18.97 -3.55 11.09
N ASP A 81 18.12 -4.27 11.85
CA ASP A 81 18.19 -4.29 13.31
C ASP A 81 19.54 -4.80 13.83
N LYS A 82 20.12 -5.79 13.13
CA LYS A 82 21.43 -6.35 13.47
C LYS A 82 22.56 -5.36 13.20
N ILE A 83 22.49 -4.60 12.10
CA ILE A 83 23.43 -3.54 11.75
C ILE A 83 23.39 -2.45 12.82
N ASP A 84 22.19 -1.99 13.19
CA ASP A 84 22.01 -0.93 14.18
C ASP A 84 22.49 -1.37 15.57
N ALA A 85 22.20 -2.60 15.99
CA ALA A 85 22.70 -3.16 17.23
C ALA A 85 24.25 -3.28 17.23
N ALA A 86 24.85 -3.69 16.12
CA ALA A 86 26.31 -3.78 15.98
C ALA A 86 26.97 -2.38 16.07
N LYS A 87 26.37 -1.37 15.41
CA LYS A 87 26.83 0.04 15.48
C LYS A 87 26.72 0.59 16.90
N ALA A 88 25.58 0.40 17.56
CA ALA A 88 25.35 0.83 18.94
C ALA A 88 26.32 0.18 19.93
N SER A 89 26.75 -1.05 19.65
CA SER A 89 27.72 -1.80 20.47
C SER A 89 29.18 -1.51 20.12
N GLY A 90 29.48 -0.56 19.22
CA GLY A 90 30.85 -0.23 18.79
C GLY A 90 31.53 -1.30 17.92
N LYS A 91 30.79 -2.30 17.43
CA LYS A 91 31.33 -3.42 16.63
C LYS A 91 31.39 -3.05 15.14
N GLN A 92 32.27 -2.12 14.79
CA GLN A 92 32.32 -1.54 13.43
C GLN A 92 32.58 -2.57 12.32
N ASP A 93 33.48 -3.53 12.52
CA ASP A 93 33.78 -4.54 11.49
C ASP A 93 32.60 -5.50 11.26
N LEU A 94 31.87 -5.85 12.33
CA LEU A 94 30.64 -6.63 12.23
C LEU A 94 29.56 -5.84 11.48
N ALA A 95 29.39 -4.56 11.79
CA ALA A 95 28.42 -3.71 11.09
C ALA A 95 28.73 -3.65 9.58
N ARG A 96 29.99 -3.42 9.19
CA ARG A 96 30.42 -3.41 7.78
C ARG A 96 30.18 -4.75 7.07
N ALA A 97 30.44 -5.87 7.75
CA ALA A 97 30.17 -7.20 7.22
C ALA A 97 28.67 -7.43 6.97
N LEU A 98 27.83 -7.03 7.93
CA LEU A 98 26.37 -7.13 7.82
C LEU A 98 25.80 -6.20 6.73
N GLU A 99 26.32 -4.97 6.60
CA GLU A 99 25.94 -4.05 5.53
C GLU A 99 26.26 -4.63 4.14
N LYS A 100 27.44 -5.25 3.98
CA LYS A 100 27.81 -5.95 2.74
C LYS A 100 26.89 -7.13 2.46
N GLN A 101 26.52 -7.90 3.48
CA GLN A 101 25.56 -8.99 3.35
C GLN A 101 24.17 -8.48 2.94
N GLN A 102 23.71 -7.39 3.54
CA GLN A 102 22.43 -6.76 3.22
C GLN A 102 22.39 -6.26 1.78
N ALA A 103 23.42 -5.54 1.34
CA ALA A 103 23.52 -5.04 -0.03
C ALA A 103 23.50 -6.18 -1.07
N ARG A 104 24.17 -7.30 -0.79
CA ARG A 104 24.10 -8.51 -1.65
C ARG A 104 22.70 -9.11 -1.68
N THR A 105 22.07 -9.23 -0.51
CA THR A 105 20.72 -9.80 -0.40
C THR A 105 19.69 -8.95 -1.17
N ILE A 106 19.81 -7.62 -1.12
CA ILE A 106 18.98 -6.70 -1.91
C ILE A 106 19.24 -6.86 -3.41
N ALA A 107 20.51 -6.98 -3.82
CA ALA A 107 20.85 -7.20 -5.21
C ALA A 107 20.27 -8.54 -5.74
N ASP A 108 20.36 -9.60 -4.96
CA ASP A 108 19.79 -10.90 -5.30
C ASP A 108 18.24 -10.85 -5.40
N ALA A 109 17.59 -10.09 -4.52
CA ALA A 109 16.13 -9.86 -4.59
C ALA A 109 15.73 -9.14 -5.88
N ARG A 110 16.52 -8.13 -6.29
CA ARG A 110 16.32 -7.43 -7.56
C ARG A 110 16.46 -8.36 -8.76
N VAL A 111 17.48 -9.23 -8.77
CA VAL A 111 17.66 -10.22 -9.84
C VAL A 111 16.47 -11.17 -9.93
N ALA A 112 15.92 -11.60 -8.79
CA ALA A 112 14.72 -12.43 -8.77
C ALA A 112 13.50 -11.70 -9.38
N SER A 113 13.28 -10.43 -9.01
CA SER A 113 12.24 -9.59 -9.62
C SER A 113 12.41 -9.44 -11.14
N GLU A 114 13.62 -9.13 -11.60
CA GLU A 114 13.94 -9.00 -13.04
C GLU A 114 13.69 -10.31 -13.79
N THR A 115 13.97 -11.47 -13.16
CA THR A 115 13.74 -12.79 -13.76
C THR A 115 12.24 -13.12 -13.84
N ALA A 116 11.47 -12.82 -12.80
CA ALA A 116 10.02 -12.98 -12.83
C ALA A 116 9.39 -12.13 -13.94
N VAL A 117 9.82 -10.87 -14.09
CA VAL A 117 9.39 -9.97 -15.17
C VAL A 117 9.69 -10.54 -16.55
N GLN A 118 10.84 -11.20 -16.75
CA GLN A 118 11.15 -11.85 -18.03
C GLN A 118 10.20 -13.01 -18.34
N MET A 119 9.89 -13.85 -17.35
CA MET A 119 8.97 -14.97 -17.52
C MET A 119 7.54 -14.50 -17.80
N PHE A 120 7.07 -13.52 -17.03
CA PHE A 120 5.77 -12.90 -17.29
C PHE A 120 5.73 -12.19 -18.65
N HIS A 121 6.78 -11.48 -19.05
CA HIS A 121 6.84 -10.85 -20.38
C HIS A 121 6.69 -11.91 -21.48
N ALA A 122 7.39 -13.05 -21.38
CA ALA A 122 7.27 -14.14 -22.33
C ALA A 122 5.85 -14.72 -22.39
N LEU A 123 5.17 -14.82 -21.24
CA LEU A 123 3.80 -15.29 -21.14
C LEU A 123 2.80 -14.30 -21.72
N VAL A 124 2.80 -13.05 -21.25
CA VAL A 124 1.73 -12.09 -21.56
C VAL A 124 1.83 -11.57 -22.99
N ASN A 125 3.02 -11.49 -23.58
CA ASN A 125 3.22 -10.91 -24.91
C ASN A 125 3.18 -11.92 -26.06
N ASP A 126 2.93 -13.19 -25.76
CA ASP A 126 2.73 -14.22 -26.78
C ASP A 126 1.23 -14.35 -27.14
N PRO A 127 0.83 -14.04 -28.39
CA PRO A 127 -0.57 -14.19 -28.82
C PRO A 127 -1.09 -15.63 -28.75
N THR A 128 -0.22 -16.65 -28.81
CA THR A 128 -0.62 -18.05 -28.70
C THR A 128 -1.11 -18.40 -27.29
N PHE A 129 -0.72 -17.63 -26.28
CA PHE A 129 -1.14 -17.80 -24.88
C PHE A 129 -2.34 -16.92 -24.51
N ALA A 130 -3.00 -16.25 -25.47
CA ALA A 130 -4.10 -15.32 -25.19
C ALA A 130 -5.29 -15.95 -24.44
N SER A 131 -5.48 -17.27 -24.55
CA SER A 131 -6.53 -18.03 -23.85
C SER A 131 -6.08 -18.63 -22.51
N TYR A 132 -4.86 -18.33 -22.03
CA TYR A 132 -4.37 -18.84 -20.76
C TYR A 132 -5.26 -18.39 -19.60
N GLY A 133 -5.70 -19.34 -18.77
CA GLY A 133 -6.75 -19.12 -17.77
C GLY A 133 -6.39 -18.15 -16.64
N ARG A 134 -5.10 -17.88 -16.42
CA ARG A 134 -4.59 -16.96 -15.38
C ARG A 134 -3.89 -15.74 -16.00
N MET A 135 -4.30 -15.33 -17.20
CA MET A 135 -3.66 -14.22 -17.90
C MET A 135 -3.90 -12.86 -17.20
N ASP A 136 -5.04 -12.68 -16.54
CA ASP A 136 -5.32 -11.48 -15.74
C ASP A 136 -4.38 -11.39 -14.52
N GLU A 137 -4.18 -12.50 -13.82
CA GLU A 137 -3.21 -12.65 -12.73
C GLU A 137 -1.77 -12.41 -13.22
N ALA A 138 -1.40 -13.00 -14.35
CA ALA A 138 -0.08 -12.80 -14.96
C ALA A 138 0.17 -11.32 -15.30
N LEU A 139 -0.80 -10.64 -15.93
CA LEU A 139 -0.71 -9.21 -16.24
C LEU A 139 -0.62 -8.36 -14.98
N PHE A 140 -1.35 -8.72 -13.92
CA PHE A 140 -1.29 -8.03 -12.63
C PHE A 140 0.10 -8.12 -11.99
N HIS A 141 0.65 -9.32 -11.85
CA HIS A 141 1.99 -9.51 -11.27
C HIS A 141 3.07 -8.87 -12.14
N TYR A 142 2.97 -9.02 -13.45
CA TYR A 142 3.87 -8.37 -14.41
C TYR A 142 3.88 -6.85 -14.24
N ALA A 143 2.71 -6.22 -14.25
CA ALA A 143 2.58 -4.78 -14.10
C ALA A 143 3.13 -4.29 -12.74
N THR A 144 2.78 -5.00 -11.66
CA THR A 144 3.24 -4.68 -10.31
C THR A 144 4.77 -4.68 -10.23
N GLU A 145 5.41 -5.73 -10.77
CA GLU A 145 6.85 -5.89 -10.70
C GLU A 145 7.60 -4.90 -11.59
N LEU A 146 7.07 -4.57 -12.77
CA LEU A 146 7.61 -3.47 -13.59
C LEU A 146 7.63 -2.17 -12.80
N GLY A 147 6.55 -1.85 -12.08
CA GLY A 147 6.46 -0.67 -11.24
C GLY A 147 7.50 -0.66 -10.12
N GLN A 148 7.71 -1.80 -9.46
CA GLN A 148 8.71 -1.95 -8.40
C GLN A 148 10.16 -1.83 -8.93
N LEU A 149 10.41 -2.25 -10.16
CA LEU A 149 11.69 -2.04 -10.85
C LEU A 149 11.87 -0.62 -11.41
N GLY A 150 10.84 0.22 -11.31
CA GLY A 150 10.85 1.60 -11.78
C GLY A 150 10.41 1.80 -13.23
N ASP A 151 9.97 0.74 -13.93
CA ASP A 151 9.40 0.84 -15.27
C ASP A 151 7.92 1.25 -15.20
N SER A 152 7.71 2.54 -14.98
CA SER A 152 6.36 3.13 -14.89
C SER A 152 5.58 3.02 -16.20
N GLN A 153 6.25 3.08 -17.36
CA GLN A 153 5.59 3.00 -18.65
C GLN A 153 5.11 1.58 -18.93
N GLY A 154 5.95 0.58 -18.70
CA GLY A 154 5.60 -0.83 -18.82
C GLY A 154 4.47 -1.22 -17.85
N MET A 155 4.56 -0.78 -16.59
CA MET A 155 3.50 -0.96 -15.59
C MET A 155 2.15 -0.44 -16.10
N GLN A 156 2.09 0.81 -16.57
CA GLN A 156 0.85 1.41 -17.07
C GLN A 156 0.30 0.67 -18.29
N ALA A 157 1.17 0.24 -19.22
CA ALA A 157 0.74 -0.51 -20.40
C ALA A 157 0.13 -1.87 -20.03
N ALA A 158 0.75 -2.60 -19.11
CA ALA A 158 0.26 -3.89 -18.63
C ALA A 158 -1.06 -3.76 -17.85
N TYR A 159 -1.18 -2.76 -16.96
CA TYR A 159 -2.45 -2.49 -16.26
C TYR A 159 -3.57 -2.03 -17.17
N LEU A 160 -3.27 -1.20 -18.18
CA LEU A 160 -4.29 -0.80 -19.16
C LEU A 160 -4.82 -2.00 -19.93
N ARG A 161 -3.94 -2.92 -20.30
CA ARG A 161 -4.33 -4.19 -20.94
C ARG A 161 -5.19 -5.04 -20.01
N LEU A 162 -4.81 -5.18 -18.74
CA LEU A 162 -5.62 -5.87 -17.73
C LEU A 162 -7.04 -5.29 -17.65
N ILE A 163 -7.17 -3.95 -17.57
CA ILE A 163 -8.47 -3.27 -17.50
C ILE A 163 -9.31 -3.49 -18.77
N LYS A 164 -8.67 -3.45 -19.94
CA LYS A 164 -9.36 -3.55 -21.23
C LYS A 164 -9.79 -4.98 -21.54
N ASP A 165 -8.89 -5.93 -21.34
CA ASP A 165 -9.05 -7.30 -21.81
C ASP A 165 -9.73 -8.19 -20.74
N TYR A 166 -9.62 -7.83 -19.45
CA TYR A 166 -10.18 -8.59 -18.33
C TYR A 166 -11.00 -7.71 -17.35
N PRO A 167 -12.02 -6.96 -17.82
CA PRO A 167 -12.69 -5.92 -17.04
C PRO A 167 -13.48 -6.42 -15.82
N SER A 168 -13.71 -7.72 -15.69
CA SER A 168 -14.37 -8.37 -14.54
C SER A 168 -13.40 -9.11 -13.61
N GLY A 169 -12.09 -8.98 -13.82
CA GLY A 169 -11.06 -9.66 -13.04
C GLY A 169 -10.92 -9.13 -11.60
N THR A 170 -10.46 -9.97 -10.69
CA THR A 170 -10.24 -9.63 -9.27
C THR A 170 -9.18 -8.54 -9.07
N PHE A 171 -8.29 -8.36 -10.05
CA PHE A 171 -7.16 -7.43 -10.00
C PHE A 171 -7.48 -6.01 -10.52
N ILE A 172 -8.67 -5.78 -11.07
CA ILE A 172 -9.09 -4.47 -11.58
C ILE A 172 -8.99 -3.33 -10.54
N PRO A 173 -9.38 -3.52 -9.27
CA PRO A 173 -9.22 -2.47 -8.25
C PRO A 173 -7.76 -2.08 -8.03
N HIS A 174 -6.83 -3.03 -8.13
CA HIS A 174 -5.40 -2.77 -7.96
C HIS A 174 -4.82 -2.00 -9.15
N ALA A 175 -5.29 -2.30 -10.37
CA ALA A 175 -4.92 -1.53 -11.57
C ALA A 175 -5.39 -0.07 -11.46
N TYR A 176 -6.65 0.16 -11.06
CA TYR A 176 -7.14 1.51 -10.81
C TYR A 176 -6.38 2.22 -9.70
N LEU A 177 -6.05 1.52 -8.61
CA LEU A 177 -5.24 2.06 -7.54
C LEU A 177 -3.86 2.50 -8.05
N SER A 178 -3.19 1.70 -8.87
CA SER A 178 -1.88 2.05 -9.43
C SER A 178 -1.92 3.34 -10.24
N PHE A 179 -2.93 3.52 -11.10
CA PHE A 179 -3.11 4.79 -11.81
C PHE A 179 -3.45 5.94 -10.85
N ALA A 180 -4.28 5.71 -9.83
CA ALA A 180 -4.62 6.73 -8.84
C ALA A 180 -3.37 7.21 -8.09
N GLU A 181 -2.50 6.29 -7.67
CA GLU A 181 -1.22 6.60 -7.02
C GLU A 181 -0.29 7.37 -7.94
N HIS A 182 -0.24 7.03 -9.23
CA HIS A 182 0.53 7.79 -10.21
C HIS A 182 0.07 9.27 -10.26
N TYR A 183 -1.22 9.52 -10.48
CA TYR A 183 -1.74 10.89 -10.51
C TYR A 183 -1.60 11.61 -9.18
N PHE A 184 -1.77 10.90 -8.05
CA PHE A 184 -1.55 11.46 -6.72
C PHE A 184 -0.10 11.94 -6.55
N ASN A 185 0.88 11.13 -6.96
CA ASN A 185 2.30 11.45 -6.85
C ASN A 185 2.73 12.59 -7.80
N GLU A 186 2.10 12.71 -8.97
CA GLU A 186 2.27 13.85 -9.88
C GLU A 186 1.55 15.13 -9.37
N GLY A 187 0.76 15.03 -8.31
CA GLY A 187 -0.01 16.14 -7.76
C GLY A 187 -1.31 16.46 -8.51
N ASP A 188 -1.69 15.65 -9.51
CA ASP A 188 -2.99 15.74 -10.18
C ASP A 188 -4.08 15.06 -9.32
N LEU A 189 -4.41 15.73 -8.22
CA LEU A 189 -5.40 15.23 -7.25
C LEU A 189 -6.79 15.06 -7.87
N ALA A 190 -7.13 15.84 -8.90
CA ALA A 190 -8.43 15.75 -9.57
C ALA A 190 -8.59 14.42 -10.32
N GLN A 191 -7.55 13.96 -11.01
CA GLN A 191 -7.57 12.64 -11.65
C GLN A 191 -7.40 11.50 -10.65
N ALA A 192 -6.57 11.71 -9.62
CA ALA A 192 -6.40 10.73 -8.55
C ALA A 192 -7.74 10.41 -7.87
N ILE A 193 -8.53 11.43 -7.52
CA ILE A 193 -9.87 11.27 -6.91
C ILE A 193 -10.76 10.37 -7.77
N LYS A 194 -10.91 10.67 -9.07
CA LYS A 194 -11.77 9.88 -9.97
C LYS A 194 -11.37 8.41 -10.02
N LEU A 195 -10.08 8.12 -9.92
CA LEU A 195 -9.57 6.75 -9.96
C LEU A 195 -9.73 6.06 -8.60
N TYR A 196 -9.45 6.72 -7.48
CA TYR A 196 -9.73 6.15 -6.16
C TYR A 196 -11.23 5.90 -5.96
N GLU A 197 -12.12 6.76 -6.47
CA GLU A 197 -13.58 6.53 -6.46
C GLU A 197 -13.97 5.25 -7.22
N LYS A 198 -13.26 4.92 -8.31
CA LYS A 198 -13.46 3.64 -9.00
C LYS A 198 -13.03 2.47 -8.11
N VAL A 199 -11.92 2.59 -7.38
CA VAL A 199 -11.46 1.53 -6.45
C VAL A 199 -12.47 1.32 -5.31
N THR A 200 -13.03 2.39 -4.75
CA THR A 200 -13.95 2.28 -3.60
C THR A 200 -15.31 1.70 -3.97
N ALA A 201 -15.66 1.66 -5.26
CA ALA A 201 -16.83 0.92 -5.73
C ALA A 201 -16.70 -0.61 -5.51
N PHE A 202 -15.48 -1.14 -5.41
CA PHE A 202 -15.21 -2.57 -5.19
C PHE A 202 -15.14 -2.92 -3.70
N LYS A 203 -16.26 -2.83 -2.97
CA LYS A 203 -16.32 -2.89 -1.50
C LYS A 203 -15.60 -4.08 -0.83
N SER A 204 -15.47 -5.21 -1.51
CA SER A 204 -14.81 -6.43 -0.99
C SER A 204 -13.32 -6.52 -1.34
N SER A 205 -12.76 -5.54 -2.02
CA SER A 205 -11.34 -5.55 -2.42
C SER A 205 -10.44 -5.21 -1.24
N SER A 206 -9.28 -5.88 -1.16
CA SER A 206 -8.23 -5.61 -0.16
C SER A 206 -7.72 -4.17 -0.19
N VAL A 207 -7.79 -3.50 -1.35
CA VAL A 207 -7.27 -2.14 -1.53
C VAL A 207 -8.29 -1.03 -1.27
N THR A 208 -9.56 -1.37 -1.00
CA THR A 208 -10.64 -0.39 -0.83
C THR A 208 -10.40 0.54 0.36
N ALA A 209 -9.96 0.00 1.50
CA ALA A 209 -9.68 0.81 2.67
C ALA A 209 -8.58 1.83 2.39
N TYR A 210 -7.51 1.41 1.71
CA TYR A 210 -6.41 2.29 1.36
C TYR A 210 -6.82 3.36 0.34
N ALA A 211 -7.67 3.03 -0.64
CA ALA A 211 -8.21 4.02 -1.56
C ALA A 211 -9.06 5.09 -0.84
N HIS A 212 -9.85 4.72 0.16
CA HIS A 212 -10.55 5.68 1.01
C HIS A 212 -9.59 6.58 1.79
N TYR A 213 -8.52 6.02 2.36
CA TYR A 213 -7.50 6.82 3.04
C TYR A 213 -6.88 7.86 2.11
N LYS A 214 -6.56 7.47 0.88
CA LYS A 214 -6.00 8.37 -0.12
C LYS A 214 -6.97 9.42 -0.63
N LEU A 215 -8.26 9.10 -0.76
CA LEU A 215 -9.30 10.11 -0.99
C LEU A 215 -9.32 11.15 0.14
N GLY A 216 -9.20 10.70 1.39
CA GLY A 216 -9.07 11.58 2.56
C GLY A 216 -7.95 12.60 2.38
N TRP A 217 -6.78 12.14 1.97
CA TRP A 217 -5.63 12.99 1.66
C TRP A 217 -5.84 13.89 0.43
N CYS A 218 -6.47 13.41 -0.64
CA CYS A 218 -6.76 14.24 -1.81
C CYS A 218 -7.63 15.44 -1.42
N HIS A 219 -8.69 15.20 -0.64
CA HIS A 219 -9.61 16.25 -0.20
C HIS A 219 -9.03 17.13 0.92
N LEU A 220 -8.03 16.65 1.68
CA LEU A 220 -7.33 17.43 2.70
C LEU A 220 -6.39 18.49 2.10
N ASN A 221 -6.12 18.42 0.80
CA ASN A 221 -5.22 19.33 0.09
C ASN A 221 -6.01 20.21 -0.90
N PRO A 222 -5.52 21.42 -1.23
CA PRO A 222 -6.10 22.25 -2.29
C PRO A 222 -6.02 21.56 -3.66
N ILE A 223 -7.02 21.80 -4.52
CA ILE A 223 -7.08 21.26 -5.88
C ILE A 223 -7.28 22.42 -6.86
N GLY A 224 -6.26 22.72 -7.66
CA GLY A 224 -6.27 23.91 -8.53
C GLY A 224 -6.43 25.18 -7.69
N SER A 225 -7.49 25.96 -7.93
CA SER A 225 -7.83 27.15 -7.14
C SER A 225 -8.79 26.88 -5.98
N ALA A 226 -9.31 25.67 -5.84
CA ALA A 226 -10.18 25.30 -4.74
C ALA A 226 -9.35 24.99 -3.49
N GLY A 227 -9.80 25.49 -2.33
CA GLY A 227 -9.24 25.07 -1.04
C GLY A 227 -9.58 23.62 -0.70
N PRO A 228 -9.07 23.09 0.41
CA PRO A 228 -9.39 21.74 0.86
C PRO A 228 -10.88 21.54 1.10
N ASP A 229 -11.39 20.35 0.76
CA ASP A 229 -12.72 19.89 1.15
C ASP A 229 -12.61 19.04 2.42
N TYR A 230 -12.58 19.71 3.56
CA TYR A 230 -12.44 19.05 4.86
C TYR A 230 -13.61 18.10 5.17
N ALA A 231 -14.81 18.34 4.64
CA ALA A 231 -15.97 17.49 4.88
C ALA A 231 -15.84 16.16 4.14
N GLN A 232 -15.49 16.19 2.85
CA GLN A 232 -15.20 14.99 2.07
C GLN A 232 -13.97 14.26 2.61
N SER A 233 -12.93 14.99 3.02
CA SER A 233 -11.74 14.42 3.67
C SER A 233 -12.09 13.63 4.93
N LEU A 234 -12.87 14.24 5.83
CA LEU A 234 -13.33 13.61 7.06
C LEU A 234 -14.14 12.33 6.77
N GLN A 235 -15.08 12.39 5.82
CA GLN A 235 -15.89 11.24 5.42
C GLN A 235 -15.03 10.10 4.85
N ALA A 236 -14.02 10.41 4.05
CA ALA A 236 -13.15 9.42 3.44
C ALA A 236 -12.25 8.73 4.48
N PHE A 237 -11.69 9.44 5.46
CA PHE A 237 -10.94 8.81 6.54
C PHE A 237 -11.80 7.90 7.44
N VAL A 238 -13.04 8.32 7.72
CA VAL A 238 -14.03 7.46 8.39
C VAL A 238 -14.28 6.18 7.59
N ALA A 239 -14.55 6.30 6.29
CA ALA A 239 -14.78 5.16 5.42
C ALA A 239 -13.56 4.23 5.33
N SER A 240 -12.34 4.78 5.35
CA SER A 240 -11.10 3.99 5.44
C SER A 240 -11.08 3.13 6.69
N ILE A 241 -11.35 3.72 7.87
CA ILE A 241 -11.34 3.00 9.15
C ILE A 241 -12.39 1.88 9.14
N GLU A 242 -13.61 2.18 8.69
CA GLU A 242 -14.71 1.22 8.61
C GLU A 242 -14.43 0.08 7.61
N ALA A 243 -13.87 0.40 6.45
CA ALA A 243 -13.51 -0.60 5.44
C ALA A 243 -12.44 -1.56 5.97
N THR A 244 -11.48 -1.10 6.78
CA THR A 244 -10.54 -2.03 7.43
C THR A 244 -11.24 -2.95 8.43
N GLN A 245 -12.35 -2.54 9.05
CA GLN A 245 -13.06 -3.36 10.05
C GLN A 245 -13.96 -4.43 9.40
N THR A 246 -14.35 -4.26 8.14
CA THR A 246 -15.46 -5.02 7.52
C THR A 246 -15.06 -5.97 6.37
N GLY A 247 -13.77 -6.26 6.18
CA GLY A 247 -13.29 -6.95 4.96
C GLY A 247 -12.40 -8.18 5.14
N GLY A 248 -12.49 -8.97 6.22
CA GLY A 248 -11.58 -10.11 6.45
C GLY A 248 -10.12 -9.73 6.78
N ALA A 249 -9.71 -8.51 6.46
CA ALA A 249 -8.45 -7.83 6.82
C ALA A 249 -8.49 -7.11 8.21
N GLY A 250 -9.56 -7.32 9.00
CA GLY A 250 -9.81 -6.58 10.25
C GLY A 250 -8.73 -6.70 11.32
N ALA A 251 -8.01 -7.83 11.33
CA ALA A 251 -7.04 -8.16 12.37
C ALA A 251 -5.57 -8.11 11.91
N ASP A 252 -5.29 -7.87 10.62
CA ASP A 252 -3.90 -7.86 10.14
C ASP A 252 -3.16 -6.57 10.51
N ALA A 253 -1.82 -6.65 10.53
CA ALA A 253 -0.96 -5.56 11.00
C ALA A 253 -1.06 -4.31 10.11
N ALA A 254 -1.32 -4.46 8.81
CA ALA A 254 -1.46 -3.34 7.88
C ALA A 254 -2.77 -2.61 8.06
N GLY A 255 -3.90 -3.32 8.18
CA GLY A 255 -5.18 -2.72 8.52
C GLY A 255 -5.09 -1.93 9.82
N LYS A 256 -4.40 -2.49 10.82
CA LYS A 256 -4.15 -1.80 12.09
C LYS A 256 -3.30 -0.53 11.94
N GLN A 257 -2.23 -0.57 11.13
CA GLN A 257 -1.41 0.60 10.84
C GLN A 257 -2.20 1.67 10.08
N LEU A 258 -2.93 1.27 9.04
CA LEU A 258 -3.76 2.18 8.25
C LEU A 258 -4.82 2.86 9.13
N ARG A 259 -5.47 2.13 10.06
CA ARG A 259 -6.39 2.75 11.02
C ARG A 259 -5.71 3.77 11.92
N ARG A 260 -4.50 3.48 12.43
CA ARG A 260 -3.75 4.45 13.25
C ARG A 260 -3.47 5.74 12.49
N GLU A 261 -2.97 5.62 11.25
CA GLU A 261 -2.71 6.78 10.38
C GLU A 261 -4.00 7.54 10.07
N ALA A 262 -5.04 6.84 9.60
CA ALA A 262 -6.32 7.44 9.27
C ALA A 262 -6.96 8.18 10.45
N ARG A 263 -6.86 7.65 11.69
CA ARG A 263 -7.37 8.35 12.89
C ARG A 263 -6.66 9.68 13.15
N ARG A 264 -5.34 9.72 12.96
CA ARG A 264 -4.56 10.95 13.15
C ARG A 264 -4.92 11.99 12.11
N ASP A 265 -5.01 11.60 10.84
CA ASP A 265 -5.35 12.54 9.76
C ASP A 265 -6.83 12.93 9.76
N LEU A 266 -7.71 12.05 10.25
CA LEU A 266 -9.12 12.34 10.51
C LEU A 266 -9.26 13.52 11.47
N VAL A 267 -8.47 13.59 12.55
CA VAL A 267 -8.50 14.73 13.49
C VAL A 267 -8.16 16.04 12.78
N ARG A 268 -7.19 16.03 11.85
CA ARG A 268 -6.79 17.21 11.08
C ARG A 268 -7.93 17.70 10.19
N ALA A 269 -8.69 16.81 9.56
CA ALA A 269 -9.89 17.15 8.83
C ALA A 269 -11.02 17.64 9.77
N TYR A 270 -11.16 17.01 10.93
CA TYR A 270 -12.21 17.29 11.91
C TYR A 270 -12.13 18.71 12.47
N VAL A 271 -10.92 19.25 12.67
CA VAL A 271 -10.71 20.62 13.17
C VAL A 271 -11.47 21.66 12.33
N HIS A 272 -11.53 21.44 11.02
CA HIS A 272 -12.16 22.37 10.09
C HIS A 272 -13.59 22.00 9.70
N ALA A 273 -13.94 20.71 9.66
CA ALA A 273 -15.26 20.24 9.23
C ALA A 273 -16.22 19.88 10.38
N GLY A 274 -15.68 19.57 11.55
CA GLY A 274 -16.42 19.08 12.71
C GLY A 274 -16.88 20.18 13.66
N LYS A 275 -17.58 19.77 14.72
CA LYS A 275 -17.97 20.62 15.85
C LYS A 275 -17.46 20.02 17.15
N PRO A 276 -16.94 20.80 18.11
CA PRO A 276 -16.40 20.26 19.35
C PRO A 276 -17.38 19.32 20.08
N ASP A 277 -18.66 19.71 20.19
CA ASP A 277 -19.72 18.96 20.89
C ASP A 277 -20.11 17.62 20.24
N LYS A 278 -19.60 17.33 19.04
CA LYS A 278 -19.82 16.06 18.33
C LYS A 278 -18.60 15.15 18.30
N ALA A 279 -17.44 15.63 18.79
CA ALA A 279 -16.17 14.95 18.63
C ALA A 279 -16.16 13.60 19.34
N TRP A 280 -16.59 13.57 20.60
CA TRP A 280 -16.58 12.34 21.40
C TRP A 280 -17.40 11.22 20.77
N ALA A 281 -18.63 11.51 20.33
CA ALA A 281 -19.49 10.52 19.70
C ALA A 281 -18.86 9.92 18.43
N LEU A 282 -18.23 10.76 17.59
CA LEU A 282 -17.52 10.27 16.42
C LEU A 282 -16.28 9.44 16.80
N PHE A 283 -15.45 9.93 17.72
CA PHE A 283 -14.20 9.30 18.09
C PHE A 283 -14.40 8.00 18.87
N GLN A 284 -15.50 7.85 19.60
CA GLN A 284 -15.90 6.54 20.15
C GLN A 284 -16.17 5.50 19.06
N ARG A 285 -16.76 5.93 17.94
CA ARG A 285 -17.09 5.05 16.82
C ARG A 285 -15.87 4.65 16.01
N VAL A 286 -14.94 5.58 15.75
CA VAL A 286 -13.81 5.36 14.82
C VAL A 286 -12.45 5.19 15.51
N GLY A 287 -12.32 5.66 16.75
CA GLY A 287 -11.09 5.56 17.55
C GLY A 287 -10.85 4.16 18.10
N ASN A 288 -11.91 3.37 18.25
CA ASN A 288 -11.81 2.02 18.78
C ASN A 288 -11.76 1.00 17.62
N GLY A 289 -10.81 0.07 17.69
CA GLY A 289 -10.63 -1.00 16.71
C GLY A 289 -11.10 -2.37 17.22
N PRO A 290 -10.99 -3.42 16.39
CA PRO A 290 -11.31 -4.78 16.81
C PRO A 290 -10.32 -5.34 17.86
N GLY A 291 -9.09 -4.82 17.91
CA GLY A 291 -8.08 -5.20 18.90
C GLY A 291 -8.30 -4.53 20.26
N LYS A 292 -7.97 -5.24 21.35
CA LYS A 292 -8.02 -4.69 22.72
C LYS A 292 -7.07 -3.50 22.93
N ASP A 293 -6.04 -3.41 22.12
CA ASP A 293 -5.02 -2.36 22.12
C ASP A 293 -5.34 -1.21 21.16
N GLU A 294 -6.51 -1.22 20.53
CA GLU A 294 -7.01 -0.11 19.71
C GLU A 294 -8.13 0.62 20.44
N GLN A 295 -7.78 1.37 21.49
CA GLN A 295 -8.72 2.20 22.27
C GLN A 295 -8.30 3.68 22.18
N HIS A 296 -8.38 4.25 20.97
CA HIS A 296 -7.80 5.57 20.67
C HIS A 296 -8.78 6.74 20.82
N ALA A 297 -10.05 6.52 21.21
CA ALA A 297 -11.04 7.59 21.26
C ALA A 297 -10.60 8.79 22.14
N ARG A 298 -10.07 8.52 23.35
CA ARG A 298 -9.55 9.58 24.25
C ARG A 298 -8.28 10.23 23.69
N GLU A 299 -7.41 9.45 23.07
CA GLU A 299 -6.19 9.96 22.44
C GLU A 299 -6.52 10.89 21.27
N MET A 300 -7.54 10.57 20.48
CA MET A 300 -8.03 11.44 19.41
C MET A 300 -8.63 12.75 19.94
N MET A 301 -9.32 12.72 21.09
CA MET A 301 -9.77 13.96 21.76
C MET A 301 -8.58 14.82 22.19
N GLN A 302 -7.51 14.20 22.72
CA GLN A 302 -6.28 14.92 23.06
C GLN A 302 -5.65 15.57 21.82
N TRP A 303 -5.49 14.81 20.73
CA TRP A 303 -4.98 15.36 19.47
C TRP A 303 -5.85 16.51 18.94
N LEU A 304 -7.17 16.42 19.08
CA LEU A 304 -8.08 17.47 18.65
C LEU A 304 -7.92 18.75 19.48
N ALA A 305 -7.78 18.63 20.81
CA ALA A 305 -7.49 19.78 21.67
C ALA A 305 -6.15 20.44 21.29
N ASP A 306 -5.11 19.64 21.08
CA ASP A 306 -3.78 20.11 20.70
C ASP A 306 -3.80 20.81 19.33
N GLU A 307 -4.54 20.27 18.36
CA GLU A 307 -4.66 20.83 17.02
C GLU A 307 -5.49 22.12 17.02
N TYR A 308 -6.60 22.19 17.77
CA TYR A 308 -7.31 23.46 17.97
C TYR A 308 -6.41 24.53 18.62
N ALA A 309 -5.65 24.15 19.66
CA ALA A 309 -4.75 25.08 20.34
C ALA A 309 -3.65 25.58 19.40
N SER A 310 -3.05 24.69 18.60
CA SER A 310 -1.98 25.05 17.66
C SER A 310 -2.45 26.02 16.56
N GLN A 311 -3.74 25.97 16.20
CA GLN A 311 -4.36 26.88 15.23
C GLN A 311 -4.96 28.15 15.87
N GLY A 312 -4.79 28.35 17.19
CA GLY A 312 -5.30 29.51 17.92
C GLY A 312 -6.78 29.44 18.28
N MET A 313 -7.45 28.31 18.05
CA MET A 313 -8.86 28.04 18.37
C MET A 313 -9.02 27.70 19.86
N SER A 314 -8.72 28.69 20.71
CA SER A 314 -8.58 28.50 22.15
C SER A 314 -9.88 28.12 22.86
N ALA A 315 -11.03 28.59 22.35
CA ALA A 315 -12.34 28.26 22.93
C ALA A 315 -12.70 26.78 22.67
N GLU A 316 -12.49 26.32 21.44
CA GLU A 316 -12.70 24.95 21.01
C GLU A 316 -11.76 24.00 21.73
N ALA A 317 -10.48 24.36 21.85
CA ALA A 317 -9.51 23.59 22.63
C ALA A 317 -9.97 23.42 24.09
N ALA A 318 -10.40 24.50 24.75
CA ALA A 318 -10.90 24.46 26.13
C ALA A 318 -12.15 23.57 26.28
N LEU A 319 -13.07 23.61 25.31
CA LEU A 319 -14.25 22.72 25.31
C LEU A 319 -13.84 21.25 25.26
N ILE A 320 -12.95 20.88 24.34
CA ILE A 320 -12.47 19.50 24.20
C ILE A 320 -11.70 19.05 25.45
N THR A 321 -10.84 19.90 26.02
CA THR A 321 -10.12 19.58 27.27
C THR A 321 -11.07 19.37 28.45
N ALA A 322 -12.10 20.20 28.59
CA ALA A 322 -13.10 20.07 29.64
C ALA A 322 -13.92 18.79 29.48
N GLU A 323 -14.33 18.45 28.25
CA GLU A 323 -15.00 17.18 27.95
C GLU A 323 -14.10 15.99 28.26
N LEU A 324 -12.84 16.01 27.83
CA LEU A 324 -11.87 14.94 28.08
C LEU A 324 -11.62 14.68 29.58
N ALA A 325 -11.66 15.73 30.41
CA ALA A 325 -11.52 15.62 31.86
C ALA A 325 -12.77 15.02 32.55
N ALA A 326 -13.93 15.07 31.89
CA ALA A 326 -15.19 14.53 32.41
C ALA A 326 -15.44 13.06 32.05
N LEU A 327 -14.69 12.52 31.07
CA LEU A 327 -14.73 11.12 30.62
C LEU A 327 -13.91 10.20 31.51
#